data_AF-A0A2S5JMI8-F1
#
_entry.id   AF-A0A2S5JMI8-F1
#
_cell.length_a   1.000
_cell.length_b   1.000
_cell.length_c   1.000
_cell.angle_alpha   90.00
_cell.angle_beta   90.00
_cell.angle_gamma   90.00
#
_symmetry.space_group_name_H-M   'P 1'
#
loop_
_entity.id
_entity.type
_entity.pdbx_description
1 polymer ?
#
loop_
_entity_poly.entity_id
_entity_poly.type
_entity_poly.pdbx_seq_one_letter_code
_entity_poly.pdbx_strand_id
1 'polypeptide(L)'
;MDQLLKELSLIGGVAAVTLISYLVMRRSGASGAANANRLLSGLLGAFLLLGGVAKFFLPFTDMFAQQIALSRLPFPALSAFAGQAGEITAGIILLGYFIGWQRLQGPISDLIFALTTLLVVIIMLVAVYVHLHPDVPAEVLPFQSKPPVLTVIIMALAILNGWLRRKTRLS
;
A
#
# COMPACT_ATOMS: atom_id res chain seq x y z
N MET A 1 -2.36 -20.08 -23.67
CA MET A 1 -1.36 -19.00 -23.54
C MET A 1 -0.11 -19.62 -22.95
N ASP A 2 0.95 -19.78 -23.75
CA ASP A 2 2.13 -20.56 -23.41
C ASP A 2 2.81 -20.05 -22.15
N GLN A 3 3.24 -20.98 -21.29
CA GLN A 3 3.95 -20.70 -20.04
C GLN A 3 5.18 -19.80 -20.28
N LEU A 4 5.90 -20.03 -21.38
CA LEU A 4 7.04 -19.23 -21.81
C LEU A 4 6.68 -17.74 -22.01
N LEU A 5 5.53 -17.43 -22.61
CA LEU A 5 5.07 -16.05 -22.80
C LEU A 5 4.74 -15.36 -21.46
N LYS A 6 4.24 -16.12 -20.47
CA LYS A 6 4.00 -15.59 -19.12
C LYS A 6 5.31 -15.31 -18.39
N GLU A 7 6.28 -16.19 -18.49
CA GLU A 7 7.60 -16.01 -17.88
C GLU A 7 8.37 -14.84 -18.51
N LEU A 8 8.41 -14.76 -19.84
CA LEU A 8 9.05 -13.67 -20.56
C LEU A 8 8.37 -12.31 -20.29
N SER A 9 7.04 -12.27 -20.21
CA SER A 9 6.33 -11.04 -19.88
C SER A 9 6.56 -10.60 -18.43
N LEU A 10 6.64 -11.54 -17.48
CA LEU A 10 7.01 -11.25 -16.10
C LEU A 10 8.44 -10.70 -16.00
N ILE A 11 9.42 -11.39 -16.61
CA ILE A 11 10.82 -10.97 -16.60
C ILE A 11 10.99 -9.61 -17.27
N GLY A 12 10.37 -9.42 -18.44
CA GLY A 12 10.39 -8.13 -19.14
C GLY A 12 9.77 -7.01 -18.33
N GLY A 13 8.64 -7.28 -17.64
CA GLY A 13 8.00 -6.33 -16.74
C GLY A 13 8.89 -5.95 -15.56
N VAL A 14 9.48 -6.92 -14.87
CA VAL A 14 10.41 -6.69 -13.75
C VAL A 14 11.63 -5.90 -14.21
N ALA A 15 12.22 -6.26 -15.36
CA ALA A 15 13.37 -5.55 -15.92
C ALA A 15 13.02 -4.10 -16.28
N ALA A 16 11.86 -3.86 -16.91
CA ALA A 16 11.40 -2.52 -17.27
C ALA A 16 11.14 -1.66 -16.02
N VAL A 17 10.42 -2.18 -15.02
CA VAL A 17 10.16 -1.46 -13.76
C VAL A 17 11.47 -1.13 -13.03
N THR A 18 12.41 -2.08 -13.00
CA THR A 18 13.72 -1.88 -12.37
C THR A 18 14.53 -0.81 -13.10
N LEU A 19 14.59 -0.88 -14.44
CA LEU A 19 15.32 0.08 -15.26
C LEU A 19 14.73 1.49 -15.13
N ILE A 20 13.40 1.63 -15.21
CA ILE A 20 12.72 2.92 -15.04
C ILE A 20 13.01 3.48 -13.64
N SER A 21 12.89 2.66 -12.59
CA SER A 21 13.18 3.07 -11.22
C SER A 21 14.62 3.55 -11.08
N TYR A 22 15.58 2.80 -11.62
CA TYR A 22 17.00 3.17 -11.63
C TYR A 22 17.26 4.50 -12.36
N LEU A 23 16.67 4.69 -13.55
CA LEU A 23 16.83 5.93 -14.32
C LEU A 23 16.22 7.13 -13.60
N VAL A 24 15.05 6.96 -12.96
CA VAL A 24 14.39 8.00 -12.15
C VAL A 24 15.25 8.37 -10.94
N MET A 25 15.85 7.40 -10.26
CA MET A 25 16.75 7.64 -9.12
C MET A 25 18.02 8.37 -9.56
N ARG A 26 18.67 7.92 -10.64
CA ARG A 26 19.93 8.47 -11.13
C ARG A 26 19.79 9.94 -11.55
N ARG A 27 18.65 10.34 -12.10
CA ARG A 27 18.39 11.72 -12.55
C ARG A 27 17.97 12.68 -11.43
N SER A 28 17.68 12.19 -10.23
CA SER A 28 17.09 12.99 -9.16
C SER A 28 18.08 13.93 -8.45
N GLY A 29 19.38 13.60 -8.42
CA GLY A 29 20.37 14.29 -7.58
C GLY A 29 20.11 14.22 -6.06
N ALA A 30 19.08 13.49 -5.63
CA ALA A 30 18.63 13.44 -4.25
C ALA A 30 19.41 12.42 -3.41
N SER A 31 19.44 12.60 -2.09
CA SER A 31 20.06 11.64 -1.18
C SER A 31 19.43 10.24 -1.33
N GLY A 32 20.18 9.19 -1.00
CA GLY A 32 19.67 7.81 -1.06
C GLY A 32 18.39 7.62 -0.25
N ALA A 33 18.26 8.30 0.90
CA ALA A 33 17.06 8.27 1.73
C ALA A 33 15.85 8.95 1.06
N ALA A 34 16.06 10.05 0.35
CA ALA A 34 15.00 10.75 -0.40
C ALA A 34 14.49 9.90 -1.56
N ASN A 35 15.40 9.27 -2.29
CA ASN A 35 15.01 8.35 -3.37
C ASN A 35 14.29 7.11 -2.84
N ALA A 36 14.74 6.53 -1.73
CA ALA A 36 14.06 5.41 -1.10
C ALA A 36 12.67 5.78 -0.61
N ASN A 37 12.50 6.93 0.06
CA ASN A 37 11.18 7.42 0.49
C ASN A 37 10.24 7.64 -0.70
N ARG A 38 10.75 8.26 -1.78
CA ARG A 38 9.97 8.47 -2.99
C ARG A 38 9.48 7.16 -3.59
N LEU A 39 10.38 6.19 -3.79
CA LEU A 39 10.03 4.88 -4.36
C LEU A 39 9.05 4.12 -3.47
N LEU A 40 9.28 4.08 -2.16
CA LEU A 40 8.36 3.42 -1.23
C LEU A 40 6.99 4.09 -1.21
N SER A 41 6.92 5.41 -1.32
CA SER A 41 5.65 6.12 -1.46
C SER A 41 4.93 5.72 -2.74
N GLY A 42 5.64 5.54 -3.85
CA GLY A 42 5.05 5.03 -5.10
C GLY A 42 4.52 3.61 -4.96
N LEU A 43 5.32 2.70 -4.41
CA LEU A 43 4.96 1.29 -4.23
C LEU A 43 3.77 1.12 -3.28
N LEU A 44 3.83 1.73 -2.10
CA LEU A 44 2.74 1.70 -1.12
C LEU A 44 1.50 2.39 -1.67
N GLY A 45 1.66 3.53 -2.34
CA GLY A 45 0.57 4.27 -2.95
C GLY A 45 -0.19 3.44 -4.00
N ALA A 46 0.56 2.80 -4.92
CA ALA A 46 -0.02 1.92 -5.92
C ALA A 46 -0.69 0.70 -5.28
N PHE A 47 -0.03 0.04 -4.32
CA PHE A 47 -0.57 -1.15 -3.65
C PHE A 47 -1.91 -0.86 -2.95
N LEU A 48 -1.98 0.22 -2.17
CA LEU A 48 -3.19 0.59 -1.43
C LEU A 48 -4.31 1.04 -2.38
N LEU A 49 -3.97 1.82 -3.41
CA LEU A 49 -4.96 2.25 -4.38
C LEU A 49 -5.55 1.06 -5.13
N LEU A 50 -4.71 0.14 -5.60
CA LEU A 50 -5.16 -1.09 -6.27
C LEU A 50 -5.99 -1.96 -5.35
N GLY A 51 -5.59 -2.14 -4.09
CA GLY A 51 -6.36 -2.90 -3.10
C GLY A 51 -7.74 -2.31 -2.84
N GLY A 52 -7.82 -1.00 -2.64
CA GLY A 52 -9.08 -0.29 -2.38
C GLY A 52 -9.99 -0.24 -3.60
N VAL A 53 -9.43 -0.06 -4.80
CA VAL A 53 -10.18 -0.05 -6.06
C VAL A 53 -10.66 -1.47 -6.43
N ALA A 54 -9.85 -2.50 -6.19
CA ALA A 54 -10.23 -3.88 -6.47
C ALA A 54 -11.53 -4.28 -5.76
N LYS A 55 -11.77 -3.76 -4.54
CA LYS A 55 -12.99 -3.99 -3.75
C LYS A 55 -14.30 -3.48 -4.39
N PHE A 56 -14.25 -2.77 -5.52
CA PHE A 56 -15.44 -2.45 -6.32
C PHE A 56 -15.81 -3.53 -7.34
N PHE A 57 -14.92 -4.51 -7.58
CA PHE A 57 -15.08 -5.51 -8.63
C PHE A 57 -15.14 -6.92 -8.05
N LEU A 58 -15.95 -7.79 -8.69
CA LEU A 58 -15.98 -9.20 -8.35
C LEU A 58 -14.64 -9.89 -8.70
N PRO A 59 -14.20 -10.90 -7.92
CA PRO A 59 -14.83 -11.43 -6.71
C PRO A 59 -14.46 -10.67 -5.42
N PHE A 60 -13.62 -9.63 -5.51
CA PHE A 60 -13.08 -8.94 -4.33
C PHE A 60 -14.15 -8.22 -3.50
N THR A 61 -15.21 -7.71 -4.13
CA THR A 61 -16.37 -7.14 -3.42
C THR A 61 -16.98 -8.14 -2.45
N ASP A 62 -17.23 -9.37 -2.91
CA ASP A 62 -17.86 -10.42 -2.09
C ASP A 62 -16.92 -10.93 -1.01
N MET A 63 -15.64 -11.14 -1.36
CA MET A 63 -14.61 -11.54 -0.40
C MET A 63 -14.49 -10.52 0.74
N PHE A 64 -14.46 -9.23 0.40
CA PHE A 64 -14.38 -8.15 1.39
C PHE A 64 -15.65 -8.07 2.25
N ALA A 65 -16.84 -8.20 1.65
CA ALA A 65 -18.10 -8.23 2.40
C ALA A 65 -18.15 -9.39 3.41
N GLN A 66 -17.70 -10.58 2.99
CA GLN A 66 -17.61 -11.76 3.86
C GLN A 66 -16.59 -11.57 4.99
N GLN A 67 -15.42 -11.01 4.70
CA GLN A 67 -14.43 -10.65 5.73
C GLN A 67 -15.02 -9.73 6.80
N ILE A 68 -15.75 -8.69 6.41
CA ILE A 68 -16.35 -7.74 7.34
C ILE A 68 -17.45 -8.40 8.18
N ALA A 69 -18.30 -9.23 7.57
CA ALA A 69 -19.36 -9.95 8.28
C ALA A 69 -18.79 -10.96 9.29
N LEU A 70 -17.77 -11.72 8.91
CA LEU A 70 -17.19 -12.78 9.72
C LEU A 70 -16.20 -12.27 10.78
N SER A 71 -15.56 -11.12 10.57
CA SER A 71 -14.64 -10.51 11.55
C SER A 71 -15.33 -9.81 12.72
N ARG A 72 -16.67 -9.70 12.68
CA ARG A 72 -17.51 -9.08 13.73
C ARG A 72 -17.07 -7.67 14.11
N LEU A 73 -16.56 -6.89 13.15
CA LEU A 73 -16.19 -5.50 13.38
C LEU A 73 -17.40 -4.68 13.81
N PRO A 74 -17.23 -3.72 14.73
CA PRO A 74 -18.30 -2.81 15.09
C PRO A 74 -18.71 -1.98 13.88
N PHE A 75 -20.01 -1.71 13.75
CA PHE A 75 -20.60 -0.95 12.64
C PHE A 75 -20.13 -1.47 11.26
N PRO A 76 -20.52 -2.69 10.82
CA PRO A 76 -19.96 -3.35 9.63
C PRO A 76 -19.92 -2.49 8.37
N ALA A 77 -21.00 -1.76 8.07
CA ALA A 77 -21.06 -0.88 6.90
C ALA A 77 -20.04 0.27 6.98
N LEU A 78 -19.89 0.89 8.16
CA LEU A 78 -18.92 1.96 8.38
C LEU A 78 -17.48 1.42 8.34
N SER A 79 -17.24 0.25 8.91
CA SER A 79 -15.92 -0.42 8.89
C SER A 79 -15.51 -0.78 7.46
N ALA A 80 -16.43 -1.32 6.65
CA ALA A 80 -16.19 -1.61 5.24
C ALA A 80 -15.84 -0.34 4.45
N PHE A 81 -16.67 0.70 4.60
CA PHE A 81 -16.46 1.99 3.95
C PHE A 81 -15.13 2.63 4.38
N ALA A 82 -14.85 2.69 5.67
CA ALA A 82 -13.64 3.30 6.21
C ALA A 82 -12.37 2.56 5.75
N GLY A 83 -12.39 1.22 5.72
CA GLY A 83 -11.27 0.43 5.21
C GLY A 83 -11.02 0.69 3.72
N GLN A 84 -12.06 0.65 2.90
CA GLN A 84 -11.94 0.85 1.45
C GLN A 84 -11.56 2.30 1.10
N ALA A 85 -12.25 3.28 1.67
CA ALA A 85 -11.96 4.70 1.44
C ALA A 85 -10.56 5.07 1.97
N GLY A 86 -10.18 4.55 3.14
CA GLY A 86 -8.87 4.78 3.74
C GLY A 86 -7.72 4.29 2.87
N GLU A 87 -7.82 3.09 2.29
CA GLU A 87 -6.85 2.57 1.32
C GLU A 87 -6.73 3.46 0.08
N ILE A 88 -7.86 3.85 -0.52
CA ILE A 88 -7.87 4.69 -1.73
C ILE A 88 -7.27 6.06 -1.44
N THR A 89 -7.71 6.72 -0.37
CA THR A 89 -7.22 8.04 0.02
C THR A 89 -5.73 8.00 0.34
N ALA A 90 -5.27 7.03 1.13
CA ALA A 90 -3.84 6.88 1.41
C ALA A 90 -3.03 6.59 0.14
N GLY A 91 -3.57 5.74 -0.74
CA GLY A 91 -2.98 5.40 -2.03
C GLY A 91 -2.74 6.63 -2.91
N ILE A 92 -3.77 7.46 -3.10
CA ILE A 92 -3.70 8.69 -3.89
C ILE A 92 -2.69 9.67 -3.29
N ILE A 93 -2.71 9.88 -1.97
CA ILE A 93 -1.77 10.82 -1.33
C ILE A 93 -0.33 10.36 -1.52
N LEU A 94 -0.02 9.08 -1.29
CA LEU A 94 1.33 8.53 -1.43
C LEU A 94 1.82 8.53 -2.89
N LEU A 95 0.93 8.28 -3.86
CA LEU A 95 1.25 8.49 -5.28
C LEU A 95 1.52 9.97 -5.61
N GLY A 96 0.77 10.88 -4.99
CA GLY A 96 1.06 12.31 -5.04
C GLY A 96 2.49 12.63 -4.59
N TYR A 97 2.94 12.03 -3.49
CA TYR A 97 4.33 12.16 -3.01
C TYR A 97 5.37 11.55 -3.94
N PHE A 98 5.05 10.45 -4.62
CA PHE A 98 5.93 9.84 -5.62
C PHE A 98 6.14 10.74 -6.85
N ILE A 99 5.06 11.34 -7.36
CA ILE A 99 5.07 12.20 -8.56
C ILE A 99 5.59 13.61 -8.21
N GLY A 100 5.09 14.19 -7.13
CA GLY A 100 5.29 15.58 -6.72
C GLY A 100 6.40 15.82 -5.70
N TRP A 101 7.33 14.88 -5.50
CA TRP A 101 8.36 14.90 -4.45
C TRP A 101 9.08 16.24 -4.24
N GLN A 102 9.43 16.93 -5.32
CA GLN A 102 10.14 18.23 -5.24
C GLN A 102 9.25 19.37 -4.75
N ARG A 103 7.94 19.31 -4.97
CA ARG A 103 6.96 20.35 -4.63
C ARG A 103 6.30 20.12 -3.27
N LEU A 104 6.23 18.87 -2.82
CA LEU A 104 5.57 18.47 -1.58
C LEU A 104 6.57 18.43 -0.41
N GLN A 105 7.06 19.62 -0.06
CA GLN A 105 8.03 19.88 1.00
C GLN A 105 7.43 20.85 2.03
N GLY A 106 7.94 20.84 3.26
CA GLY A 106 7.54 21.76 4.33
C GLY A 106 6.55 21.18 5.35
N PRO A 107 6.21 21.94 6.40
CA PRO A 107 5.60 21.42 7.62
C PRO A 107 4.19 20.84 7.42
N ILE A 108 3.37 21.46 6.57
CA ILE A 108 2.02 20.97 6.26
C ILE A 108 2.11 19.67 5.47
N SER A 109 3.01 19.61 4.49
CA SER A 109 3.24 18.40 3.71
C SER A 109 3.74 17.25 4.62
N ASP A 110 4.67 17.53 5.52
CA ASP A 110 5.17 16.52 6.46
C ASP A 110 4.08 16.04 7.42
N LEU A 111 3.19 16.93 7.87
CA LEU A 111 2.03 16.56 8.67
C LEU A 111 1.08 15.65 7.88
N ILE A 112 0.73 16.02 6.64
CA ILE A 112 -0.11 15.18 5.77
C ILE A 112 0.54 13.81 5.57
N PHE A 113 1.84 13.75 5.29
CA PHE A 113 2.56 12.48 5.12
C PHE A 113 2.53 11.62 6.38
N ALA A 114 2.72 12.23 7.55
CA ALA A 114 2.67 11.55 8.83
C ALA A 114 1.27 11.00 9.13
N LEU A 115 0.22 11.79 8.88
CA LEU A 115 -1.17 11.37 9.03
C LEU A 115 -1.53 10.25 8.06
N THR A 116 -1.08 10.33 6.80
CA THR A 116 -1.25 9.25 5.83
C THR A 116 -0.52 7.98 6.27
N THR A 117 0.71 8.09 6.79
CA THR A 117 1.45 6.94 7.32
C THR A 117 0.70 6.30 8.48
N LEU A 118 0.18 7.12 9.41
CA LEU A 118 -0.62 6.64 10.54
C LEU A 118 -1.90 5.95 10.07
N LEU A 119 -2.61 6.54 9.11
CA LEU A 119 -3.79 5.94 8.48
C LEU A 119 -3.46 4.55 7.92
N VAL A 120 -2.36 4.42 7.16
CA VAL A 120 -1.90 3.14 6.61
C VAL A 120 -1.63 2.12 7.71
N VAL A 121 -0.96 2.51 8.80
CA VAL A 121 -0.71 1.60 9.93
C VAL A 121 -2.03 1.14 10.56
N ILE A 122 -2.99 2.04 10.77
CA ILE A 122 -4.29 1.70 11.36
C ILE A 122 -5.06 0.72 10.47
N ILE A 123 -5.18 0.96 9.17
CA ILE A 123 -5.90 0.05 8.27
C ILE A 123 -5.20 -1.32 8.18
N MET A 124 -3.86 -1.36 8.22
CA MET A 124 -3.12 -2.63 8.21
C MET A 124 -3.28 -3.39 9.53
N LEU A 125 -3.33 -2.70 10.68
CA LEU A 125 -3.62 -3.33 11.97
C LEU A 125 -5.02 -3.96 12.00
N VAL A 126 -6.03 -3.25 11.48
CA VAL A 126 -7.39 -3.80 11.34
C VAL A 126 -7.38 -5.00 10.40
N ALA A 127 -6.64 -4.94 9.28
CA ALA A 127 -6.51 -6.07 8.36
C ALA A 127 -5.81 -7.28 9.03
N VAL A 128 -4.79 -7.07 9.86
CA VAL A 128 -4.18 -8.14 10.67
C VAL A 128 -5.21 -8.77 11.60
N TYR A 129 -6.02 -7.96 12.30
CA TYR A 129 -7.11 -8.46 13.14
C TYR A 129 -8.09 -9.33 12.32
N VAL A 130 -8.55 -8.85 11.15
CA VAL A 130 -9.47 -9.59 10.28
C VAL A 130 -8.87 -10.92 9.84
N HIS A 131 -7.60 -10.94 9.43
CA HIS A 131 -6.90 -12.17 9.02
C HIS A 131 -6.75 -13.20 10.15
N LEU A 132 -6.57 -12.74 11.38
CA LEU A 132 -6.36 -13.60 12.54
C LEU A 132 -7.68 -14.01 13.22
N HIS A 133 -8.81 -13.40 12.85
CA HIS A 133 -10.11 -13.71 13.44
C HIS A 133 -10.51 -15.17 13.11
N PRO A 134 -10.90 -15.98 14.11
CA PRO A 134 -11.11 -17.42 13.92
C PRO A 134 -12.23 -17.74 12.92
N ASP A 135 -13.28 -16.90 12.89
CA ASP A 135 -14.44 -17.08 12.01
C ASP A 135 -14.18 -16.63 10.57
N VAL A 136 -13.03 -16.00 10.27
CA VAL A 136 -12.66 -15.58 8.90
C VAL A 136 -11.83 -16.70 8.27
N PRO A 137 -12.39 -17.43 7.28
CA PRO A 137 -11.71 -18.56 6.66
C PRO A 137 -10.71 -18.06 5.60
N ALA A 138 -9.76 -18.89 5.17
CA ALA A 138 -8.68 -18.44 4.29
C ALA A 138 -9.21 -18.08 2.88
N GLU A 139 -10.26 -18.74 2.43
CA GLU A 139 -10.84 -18.65 1.09
C GLU A 139 -11.37 -17.26 0.77
N VAL A 140 -11.75 -16.49 1.80
CA VAL A 140 -12.25 -15.12 1.65
C VAL A 140 -11.13 -14.09 1.76
N LEU A 141 -9.90 -14.49 2.10
CA LEU A 141 -8.76 -13.59 2.24
C LEU A 141 -8.06 -13.35 0.89
N PRO A 142 -7.42 -12.17 0.71
CA PRO A 142 -6.58 -11.95 -0.46
C PRO A 142 -5.49 -13.01 -0.53
N PHE A 143 -5.29 -13.61 -1.71
CA PHE A 143 -4.34 -14.71 -1.94
C PHE A 143 -4.59 -15.99 -1.13
N GLN A 144 -5.77 -16.13 -0.51
CA GLN A 144 -6.16 -17.30 0.26
C GLN A 144 -5.17 -17.68 1.38
N SER A 145 -4.47 -16.67 1.93
CA SER A 145 -3.43 -16.87 2.95
C SER A 145 -3.91 -16.39 4.31
N LYS A 146 -4.02 -17.33 5.26
CA LYS A 146 -4.47 -17.02 6.64
C LYS A 146 -3.46 -16.16 7.41
N PRO A 147 -2.15 -16.49 7.46
CA PRO A 147 -1.17 -15.63 8.12
C PRO A 147 -1.06 -14.27 7.38
N PRO A 148 -1.18 -13.12 8.06
CA PRO A 148 -1.17 -11.80 7.46
C PRO A 148 0.25 -11.30 7.12
N VAL A 149 1.09 -12.14 6.52
CA VAL A 149 2.50 -11.82 6.24
C VAL A 149 2.62 -10.59 5.34
N LEU A 150 1.87 -10.55 4.24
CA LEU A 150 1.87 -9.40 3.34
C LEU A 150 1.42 -8.12 4.05
N THR A 151 0.35 -8.19 4.84
CA THR A 151 -0.18 -7.06 5.62
C THR A 151 0.88 -6.51 6.58
N VAL A 152 1.60 -7.39 7.29
CA VAL A 152 2.69 -7.01 8.19
C VAL A 152 3.86 -6.38 7.43
N ILE A 153 4.22 -6.92 6.26
CA ILE A 153 5.26 -6.33 5.40
C ILE A 153 4.86 -4.92 4.96
N ILE A 154 3.64 -4.72 4.48
CA ILE A 154 3.15 -3.41 4.03
C ILE A 154 3.14 -2.41 5.20
N MET A 155 2.72 -2.84 6.39
CA MET A 155 2.77 -2.02 7.60
C MET A 155 4.21 -1.62 7.95
N ALA A 156 5.16 -2.56 7.92
CA ALA A 156 6.57 -2.28 8.20
C ALA A 156 7.17 -1.32 7.15
N LEU A 157 6.84 -1.51 5.87
CA LEU A 157 7.27 -0.62 4.79
C LEU A 157 6.67 0.79 4.95
N ALA A 158 5.43 0.92 5.40
CA ALA A 158 4.82 2.22 5.69
C ALA A 158 5.56 2.95 6.83
N ILE A 159 5.89 2.25 7.91
CA ILE A 159 6.67 2.79 9.03
C ILE A 159 8.06 3.22 8.56
N LEU A 160 8.75 2.36 7.78
CA LEU A 160 10.05 2.67 7.19
C LEU A 160 9.96 3.91 6.29
N ASN A 161 8.92 4.02 5.47
CA ASN A 161 8.69 5.16 4.60
C ASN A 161 8.54 6.46 5.41
N GLY A 162 7.74 6.44 6.47
CA GLY A 162 7.60 7.55 7.42
C GLY A 162 8.92 7.94 8.09
N TRP A 163 9.72 6.95 8.50
CA TRP A 163 11.04 7.20 9.08
C TRP A 163 12.01 7.84 8.07
N LEU A 164 12.03 7.36 6.82
CA LEU A 164 12.86 7.94 5.76
C LEU A 164 12.48 9.40 5.47
N ARG A 165 11.18 9.73 5.47
CA ARG A 165 10.69 11.11 5.30
C ARG A 165 11.21 12.06 6.39
N ARG A 166 11.26 11.59 7.64
CA ARG A 166 11.85 12.37 8.74
C ARG A 166 13.35 12.55 8.56
N LYS A 167 14.04 11.51 8.12
CA LYS A 167 15.50 11.56 7.87
C LYS A 167 15.86 12.55 6.77
N THR A 168 15.07 12.62 5.70
CA THR A 168 15.30 13.56 4.59
C THR A 168 15.14 15.03 4.97
N ARG A 169 14.42 15.34 6.06
CA ARG A 169 14.30 16.70 6.60
C ARG A 169 15.56 17.14 7.38
N LEU A 170 16.31 16.17 7.92
CA LEU A 170 17.47 16.41 8.78
C LEU A 170 18.81 16.42 8.01
N SER A 171 18.79 16.10 6.71
CA SER A 171 19.93 16.10 5.80
C SER A 171 19.93 17.32 4.91
#